data_AF-C4LXS6-F1
#
_entry.id   AF-C4LXS6-F1
#
_cell.length_a   1.000
_cell.length_b   1.000
_cell.length_c   1.000
_cell.angle_alpha   90.00
_cell.angle_beta   90.00
_cell.angle_gamma   90.00
#
_symmetry.space_group_name_H-M   'P 1'
#
loop_
_entity.id
_entity.type
_entity.pdbx_description
1 polymer ?
#
loop_
_entity_poly.entity_id
_entity_poly.type
_entity_poly.pdbx_seq_one_letter_code
_entity_poly.pdbx_strand_id
1 'polypeptide(L)'
;MNVPQWLKSFEGELDLNQEVQLFIKFIEPNKNEYKIREELLTKYSKILEKEGYNVMAFGSTQSKLFLPTSDIDFSVLTNEYNTRKVLNSVSSILSSYVLEDQKRNFKASIPVLKLTDKKTLIVLDISHNNTSGTKTVNFIEEVIKKDDRIRKLVLLIKSILCCYDFHQPANGGLGTYSVFVMVYCYINNNIITTHDYGELLKGFLKYYGIDFRSDIEGLSVFEGKFNRSERNWDSKISNLSIEDPCDLSNDVSVTSFRWQYIKYLFKMSYNALHYTHLKKYDPEHSLLKRIICLPDVFFERRKLWEQLINQNKSIVIHIDMDSVQQTNELIQHTEQHSQPCLTSSIQKPKEETQIVTINTKEEINQCNNIKDQCKNEKINEQSKMDEVVFYDEIKQKEEI
;
A
#
# COMPACT_ATOMS: atom_id res chain seq x y z
N MET A 1 30.03 14.44 14.52
CA MET A 1 28.60 14.15 14.28
C MET A 1 28.50 12.83 13.53
N ASN A 2 27.61 11.90 13.89
CA ASN A 2 27.58 10.60 13.20
C ASN A 2 27.06 10.73 11.76
N VAL A 3 27.79 10.16 10.80
CA VAL A 3 27.39 10.03 9.39
C VAL A 3 26.05 9.28 9.30
N PRO A 4 25.07 9.78 8.52
CA PRO A 4 23.81 9.07 8.32
C PRO A 4 23.99 7.67 7.77
N GLN A 5 23.08 6.75 8.13
CA GLN A 5 23.15 5.35 7.72
C GLN A 5 23.12 5.17 6.20
N TRP A 6 22.39 6.03 5.47
CA TRP A 6 22.35 6.01 4.00
C TRP A 6 23.63 6.53 3.33
N LEU A 7 24.57 7.11 4.09
CA LEU A 7 25.85 7.62 3.59
C LEU A 7 27.07 6.87 4.15
N LYS A 8 26.88 5.86 5.01
CA LYS A 8 28.00 5.17 5.67
C LYS A 8 29.01 4.53 4.73
N SER A 9 28.58 4.11 3.55
CA SER A 9 29.44 3.50 2.52
C SER A 9 29.82 4.49 1.41
N PHE A 10 29.50 5.78 1.56
CA PHE A 10 29.80 6.79 0.55
C PHE A 10 31.12 7.49 0.90
N GLU A 11 32.00 7.62 -0.10
CA GLU A 11 33.29 8.29 0.02
C GLU A 11 33.34 9.51 -0.91
N GLY A 12 33.98 10.58 -0.45
CA GLY A 12 34.11 11.83 -1.20
C GLY A 12 32.97 12.82 -0.98
N GLU A 13 32.86 13.80 -1.88
CA GLU A 13 31.83 14.84 -1.82
C GLU A 13 30.59 14.46 -2.64
N LEU A 14 29.41 14.89 -2.16
CA LEU A 14 28.14 14.71 -2.83
C LEU A 14 27.35 16.02 -2.91
N ASP A 15 26.41 16.09 -3.85
CA ASP A 15 25.37 17.12 -3.88
C ASP A 15 24.03 16.57 -3.33
N LEU A 16 23.04 17.46 -3.21
CA LEU A 16 21.71 17.11 -2.72
C LEU A 16 21.01 16.03 -3.54
N ASN A 17 21.17 16.00 -4.86
CA ASN A 17 20.52 15.00 -5.69
C ASN A 17 21.11 13.61 -5.41
N GLN A 18 22.43 13.51 -5.34
CA GLN A 18 23.13 12.28 -4.97
C GLN A 18 22.72 11.80 -3.58
N GLU A 19 22.64 12.71 -2.60
CA GLU A 19 22.20 12.36 -1.25
C GLU A 19 20.76 11.82 -1.23
N VAL A 20 19.84 12.50 -1.93
CA VAL A 20 18.43 12.08 -2.03
C VAL A 20 18.30 10.73 -2.71
N GLN A 21 19.06 10.46 -3.77
CA GLN A 21 19.04 9.15 -4.43
C GLN A 21 19.54 8.03 -3.52
N LEU A 22 20.62 8.27 -2.76
CA LEU A 22 21.13 7.32 -1.77
C LEU A 22 20.10 7.07 -0.66
N PHE A 23 19.44 8.13 -0.19
CA PHE A 23 18.38 8.02 0.80
C PHE A 23 17.15 7.27 0.27
N ILE A 24 16.69 7.55 -0.96
CA ILE A 24 15.59 6.82 -1.61
C ILE A 24 15.92 5.32 -1.67
N LYS A 25 17.10 4.98 -2.19
CA LYS A 25 17.57 3.58 -2.24
C LYS A 25 17.62 2.96 -0.85
N PHE A 26 17.99 3.75 0.16
CA PHE A 26 18.00 3.31 1.54
C PHE A 26 16.57 3.03 2.04
N ILE A 27 15.57 3.88 1.82
CA ILE A 27 14.23 3.70 2.39
C ILE A 27 13.32 2.76 1.60
N GLU A 28 13.62 2.51 0.33
CA GLU A 28 12.80 1.64 -0.51
C GLU A 28 12.68 0.24 0.07
N PRO A 29 11.49 -0.37 -0.01
CA PRO A 29 11.33 -1.76 0.33
C PRO A 29 12.21 -2.68 -0.49
N ASN A 30 12.94 -3.56 0.17
CA ASN A 30 13.77 -4.58 -0.48
C ASN A 30 13.00 -5.90 -0.68
N LYS A 31 13.58 -6.84 -1.44
CA LYS A 31 12.95 -8.13 -1.77
C LYS A 31 12.53 -8.94 -0.53
N ASN A 32 13.33 -8.88 0.53
CA ASN A 32 13.06 -9.57 1.78
C ASN A 32 11.84 -8.98 2.50
N GLU A 33 11.71 -7.65 2.49
CA GLU A 33 10.59 -6.93 3.08
C GLU A 33 9.27 -7.22 2.33
N TYR A 34 9.31 -7.27 1.00
CA TYR A 34 8.15 -7.72 0.20
C TYR A 34 7.76 -9.16 0.54
N LYS A 35 8.73 -10.08 0.54
CA LYS A 35 8.50 -11.50 0.81
C LYS A 35 7.85 -11.73 2.18
N ILE A 36 8.36 -11.09 3.23
CA ILE A 36 7.78 -11.23 4.58
C ILE A 36 6.33 -10.74 4.61
N ARG A 37 6.03 -9.60 3.97
CA ARG A 37 4.66 -9.07 3.93
C ARG A 37 3.70 -9.99 3.17
N GLU A 38 4.14 -10.56 2.06
CA GLU A 38 3.37 -11.53 1.27
C GLU A 38 3.11 -12.83 2.08
N GLU A 39 4.14 -13.35 2.76
CA GLU A 39 4.02 -14.53 3.63
C GLU A 39 3.06 -14.29 4.81
N LEU A 40 3.13 -13.11 5.43
CA LEU A 40 2.20 -12.74 6.51
C LEU A 40 0.77 -12.61 6.01
N LEU A 41 0.56 -11.91 4.89
CA LEU A 41 -0.78 -11.79 4.30
C LEU A 41 -1.34 -13.16 3.98
N THR A 42 -0.56 -14.03 3.33
CA THR A 42 -0.96 -15.41 3.02
C THR A 42 -1.29 -16.21 4.29
N LYS A 43 -0.47 -16.10 5.34
CA LYS A 43 -0.67 -16.77 6.63
C LYS A 43 -2.01 -16.34 7.25
N TYR A 44 -2.24 -15.04 7.38
CA TYR A 44 -3.44 -14.52 8.04
C TYR A 44 -4.70 -14.73 7.21
N SER A 45 -4.64 -14.59 5.88
CA SER A 45 -5.74 -14.97 4.99
C SER A 45 -6.15 -16.42 5.19
N LYS A 46 -5.21 -17.36 5.15
CA LYS A 46 -5.51 -18.80 5.34
C LYS A 46 -6.12 -19.12 6.70
N ILE A 47 -5.72 -18.42 7.77
CA ILE A 47 -6.30 -18.62 9.10
C ILE A 47 -7.75 -18.13 9.12
N LEU A 48 -7.99 -16.93 8.57
CA LEU A 48 -9.31 -16.29 8.59
C LEU A 48 -10.31 -16.96 7.63
N GLU A 49 -9.84 -17.42 6.46
CA GLU A 49 -10.65 -18.14 5.47
C GLU A 49 -11.17 -19.47 6.00
N LYS A 50 -10.39 -20.17 6.84
CA LYS A 50 -10.84 -21.39 7.54
C LYS A 50 -12.00 -21.14 8.50
N GLU A 51 -12.08 -19.93 9.04
CA GLU A 51 -13.15 -19.48 9.93
C GLU A 51 -14.31 -18.82 9.16
N GLY A 52 -14.29 -18.86 7.81
CA GLY A 52 -15.36 -18.35 6.96
C GLY A 52 -15.26 -16.86 6.61
N TYR A 53 -14.11 -16.22 6.84
CA TYR A 53 -13.87 -14.83 6.41
C TYR A 53 -13.06 -14.79 5.11
N ASN A 54 -13.56 -14.09 4.09
CA ASN A 54 -12.72 -13.75 2.94
C ASN A 54 -11.81 -12.58 3.29
N VAL A 55 -10.60 -12.53 2.73
CA VAL A 55 -9.63 -11.46 3.01
C VAL A 55 -9.30 -10.68 1.74
N MET A 56 -9.41 -9.36 1.84
CA MET A 56 -9.06 -8.43 0.76
C MET A 56 -7.99 -7.45 1.24
N ALA A 57 -6.78 -7.57 0.72
CA ALA A 57 -5.69 -6.68 1.06
C ALA A 57 -5.75 -5.36 0.27
N PHE A 58 -5.28 -4.27 0.89
CA PHE A 58 -5.23 -2.96 0.26
C PHE A 58 -4.06 -2.12 0.82
N GLY A 59 -4.07 -0.82 0.56
CA GLY A 59 -3.19 0.11 1.24
C GLY A 59 -1.75 0.13 0.73
N SER A 60 -0.83 0.51 1.61
CA SER A 60 0.54 0.87 1.20
C SER A 60 1.38 -0.34 0.79
N THR A 61 1.06 -1.52 1.31
CA THR A 61 1.69 -2.78 0.91
C THR A 61 1.37 -3.11 -0.55
N GLN A 62 0.09 -3.06 -0.95
CA GLN A 62 -0.31 -3.40 -2.31
C GLN A 62 0.03 -2.34 -3.34
N SER A 63 -0.03 -1.06 -2.96
CA SER A 63 0.42 0.04 -3.82
C SER A 63 1.94 0.23 -3.88
N LYS A 64 2.74 -0.60 -3.18
CA LYS A 64 4.22 -0.50 -3.13
C LYS A 64 4.74 0.85 -2.59
N LEU A 65 3.93 1.50 -1.75
CA LEU A 65 4.20 2.80 -1.10
C LEU A 65 4.45 2.67 0.41
N PHE A 66 4.81 1.47 0.88
CA PHE A 66 5.12 1.23 2.29
C PHE A 66 6.56 1.61 2.62
N LEU A 67 6.76 2.05 3.86
CA LEU A 67 8.08 2.10 4.50
C LEU A 67 8.24 0.84 5.35
N PRO A 68 9.46 0.44 5.73
CA PRO A 68 9.69 -0.64 6.70
C PRO A 68 8.86 -0.52 7.99
N THR A 69 8.52 0.69 8.41
CA THR A 69 7.68 0.91 9.59
C THR A 69 6.17 0.79 9.34
N SER A 70 5.72 0.73 8.09
CA SER A 70 4.29 0.73 7.74
C SER A 70 3.56 -0.56 8.10
N ASP A 71 2.26 -0.44 8.33
CA ASP A 71 1.35 -1.54 8.65
C ASP A 71 1.05 -2.39 7.39
N ILE A 72 0.43 -3.55 7.56
CA ILE A 72 -0.24 -4.31 6.50
C ILE A 72 -1.74 -4.09 6.63
N ASP A 73 -2.35 -3.51 5.61
CA ASP A 73 -3.77 -3.20 5.58
C ASP A 73 -4.58 -4.30 4.87
N PHE A 74 -5.61 -4.85 5.51
CA PHE A 74 -6.56 -5.75 4.87
C PHE A 74 -7.95 -5.69 5.50
N SER A 75 -8.97 -6.02 4.70
CA SER A 75 -10.35 -6.12 5.16
C SER A 75 -10.75 -7.58 5.23
N VAL A 76 -11.39 -7.94 6.34
CA VAL A 76 -12.19 -9.17 6.39
C VAL A 76 -13.56 -8.90 5.77
N LEU A 77 -14.04 -9.84 4.95
CA LEU A 77 -15.30 -9.77 4.25
C LEU A 77 -16.23 -10.89 4.74
N THR A 78 -17.43 -10.52 5.14
CA THR A 78 -18.47 -11.43 5.63
C THR A 78 -19.86 -10.82 5.47
N ASN A 79 -20.89 -11.65 5.55
CA ASN A 79 -22.29 -11.21 5.53
C ASN A 79 -22.76 -10.65 6.89
N GLU A 80 -21.98 -10.80 7.96
CA GLU A 80 -22.27 -10.19 9.26
C GLU A 80 -22.05 -8.68 9.19
N TYR A 81 -23.05 -7.88 9.58
CA TYR A 81 -22.97 -6.41 9.50
C TYR A 81 -22.42 -5.78 10.79
N ASN A 82 -22.41 -6.49 11.91
CA ASN A 82 -21.92 -5.97 13.18
C ASN A 82 -20.37 -5.95 13.23
N THR A 83 -19.80 -4.81 12.86
CA THR A 83 -18.34 -4.58 12.86
C THR A 83 -17.66 -4.94 14.18
N ARG A 84 -18.23 -4.57 15.33
CA ARG A 84 -17.61 -4.87 16.63
C ARG A 84 -17.56 -6.38 16.88
N LYS A 85 -18.63 -7.09 16.56
CA LYS A 85 -18.69 -8.56 16.70
C LYS A 85 -17.67 -9.24 15.79
N VAL A 86 -17.58 -8.83 14.53
CA VAL A 86 -16.61 -9.36 13.56
C VAL A 86 -15.17 -9.12 14.03
N LEU A 87 -14.82 -7.88 14.35
CA LEU A 87 -13.46 -7.55 14.78
C LEU A 87 -13.07 -8.23 16.10
N ASN A 88 -14.00 -8.39 17.05
CA ASN A 88 -13.73 -9.15 18.27
C ASN A 88 -13.52 -10.65 18.00
N SER A 89 -14.28 -11.22 17.06
CA SER A 89 -14.09 -12.60 16.60
C SER A 89 -12.70 -12.78 15.96
N VAL A 90 -12.34 -11.91 15.00
CA VAL A 90 -11.02 -11.89 14.35
C VAL A 90 -9.89 -11.77 15.38
N SER A 91 -10.02 -10.85 16.34
CA SER A 91 -9.05 -10.70 17.43
C SER A 91 -8.87 -11.98 18.24
N SER A 92 -9.96 -12.72 18.48
CA SER A 92 -9.94 -13.97 19.25
C SER A 92 -9.26 -15.10 18.45
N ILE A 93 -9.62 -15.25 17.16
CA ILE A 93 -9.02 -16.22 16.23
C ILE A 93 -7.51 -16.01 16.11
N LEU A 94 -7.07 -14.75 16.06
CA LEU A 94 -5.65 -14.41 15.84
C LEU A 94 -4.80 -14.32 17.12
N SER A 95 -5.42 -14.40 18.31
CA SER A 95 -4.78 -14.15 19.62
C SER A 95 -3.52 -14.98 19.90
N SER A 96 -3.43 -16.20 19.39
CA SER A 96 -2.25 -17.06 19.55
C SER A 96 -1.05 -16.59 18.72
N TYR A 97 -1.28 -15.87 17.62
CA TYR A 97 -0.26 -15.45 16.65
C TYR A 97 0.20 -13.99 16.81
N VAL A 98 -0.63 -13.16 17.44
CA VAL A 98 -0.45 -11.71 17.50
C VAL A 98 -0.35 -11.19 18.93
N LEU A 99 0.34 -10.07 19.10
CA LEU A 99 0.24 -9.20 20.27
C LEU A 99 -0.90 -8.23 20.03
N GLU A 100 -1.76 -8.10 21.01
CA GLU A 100 -2.86 -7.13 20.95
C GLU A 100 -2.34 -5.74 21.33
N ASP A 101 -2.62 -4.75 20.49
CA ASP A 101 -2.30 -3.36 20.82
C ASP A 101 -3.30 -2.85 21.88
N GLN A 102 -2.80 -2.17 22.93
CA GLN A 102 -3.61 -1.75 24.06
C GLN A 102 -4.70 -0.72 23.68
N LYS A 103 -4.65 -0.14 22.48
CA LYS A 103 -5.58 0.90 22.02
C LYS A 103 -6.55 0.38 20.95
N ARG A 104 -7.55 -0.39 21.36
CA ARG A 104 -8.74 -0.63 20.51
C ARG A 104 -9.53 0.68 20.37
N ASN A 105 -9.36 1.43 19.27
CA ASN A 105 -10.11 2.66 19.04
C ASN A 105 -11.46 2.40 18.35
N PHE A 106 -12.41 1.80 19.06
CA PHE A 106 -13.76 1.57 18.56
C PHE A 106 -14.65 2.84 18.51
N LYS A 107 -14.11 4.03 18.84
CA LYS A 107 -14.83 5.31 18.78
C LYS A 107 -14.68 6.02 17.43
N ALA A 108 -13.79 5.54 16.55
CA ALA A 108 -13.68 6.05 15.19
C ALA A 108 -14.94 5.69 14.38
N SER A 109 -15.30 6.54 13.42
CA SER A 109 -16.43 6.34 12.49
C SER A 109 -16.32 5.04 11.69
N ILE A 110 -15.09 4.54 11.48
CA ILE A 110 -14.81 3.20 10.96
C ILE A 110 -13.89 2.51 11.97
N PRO A 111 -14.42 1.56 12.78
CA PRO A 111 -13.59 0.81 13.70
C PRO A 111 -12.60 -0.07 12.95
N VAL A 112 -11.34 0.02 13.37
CA VAL A 112 -10.24 -0.79 12.86
C VAL A 112 -9.64 -1.58 14.02
N LEU A 113 -9.27 -2.83 13.74
CA LEU A 113 -8.53 -3.67 14.67
C LEU A 113 -7.03 -3.63 14.32
N LYS A 114 -6.21 -3.14 15.26
CA LYS A 114 -4.75 -3.16 15.14
C LYS A 114 -4.15 -4.28 15.97
N LEU A 115 -3.45 -5.19 15.31
CA LEU A 115 -2.74 -6.32 15.92
C LEU A 115 -1.28 -6.30 15.49
N THR A 116 -0.36 -6.90 16.25
CA THR A 116 1.05 -6.99 15.86
C THR A 116 1.49 -8.45 15.74
N ASP A 117 2.02 -8.87 14.60
CA ASP A 117 2.55 -10.24 14.47
C ASP A 117 3.73 -10.47 15.43
N LYS A 118 3.66 -11.53 16.24
CA LYS A 118 4.65 -11.83 17.30
C LYS A 118 6.07 -12.03 16.79
N LYS A 119 6.24 -12.54 15.56
CA LYS A 119 7.56 -12.90 15.00
C LYS A 119 8.21 -11.72 14.29
N THR A 120 7.43 -11.03 13.47
CA THR A 120 7.94 -9.99 12.55
C THR A 120 7.79 -8.58 13.11
N LEU A 121 6.97 -8.40 14.16
CA LEU A 121 6.59 -7.12 14.74
C LEU A 121 5.94 -6.15 13.75
N ILE A 122 5.39 -6.68 12.66
CA ILE A 122 4.59 -5.92 11.70
C ILE A 122 3.17 -5.78 12.26
N VAL A 123 2.67 -4.54 12.21
CA VAL A 123 1.30 -4.21 12.58
C VAL A 123 0.37 -4.61 11.43
N LEU A 124 -0.75 -5.23 11.78
CA LEU A 124 -1.87 -5.60 10.93
C LEU A 124 -3.00 -4.61 11.23
N ASP A 125 -3.39 -3.83 10.23
CA ASP A 125 -4.48 -2.87 10.27
C ASP A 125 -5.70 -3.51 9.58
N ILE A 126 -6.65 -4.00 10.39
CA ILE A 126 -7.73 -4.88 9.94
C ILE A 126 -9.07 -4.13 9.99
N SER A 127 -9.69 -3.96 8.82
CA SER A 127 -11.02 -3.38 8.67
C SER A 127 -12.09 -4.45 8.39
N HIS A 128 -13.36 -4.05 8.45
CA HIS A 128 -14.50 -4.91 8.15
C HIS A 128 -15.28 -4.38 6.93
N ASN A 129 -15.49 -5.23 5.92
CA ASN A 129 -16.24 -4.93 4.69
C ASN A 129 -15.81 -3.65 3.94
N ASN A 130 -14.54 -3.26 4.05
CA ASN A 130 -13.99 -2.12 3.33
C ASN A 130 -13.43 -2.56 1.98
N THR A 131 -14.13 -2.21 0.89
CA THR A 131 -13.75 -2.58 -0.49
C THR A 131 -13.20 -1.41 -1.31
N SER A 132 -13.27 -0.17 -0.79
CA SER A 132 -12.88 1.05 -1.53
C SER A 132 -11.38 1.12 -1.84
N GLY A 133 -10.55 0.41 -1.07
CA GLY A 133 -9.10 0.38 -1.24
C GLY A 133 -8.64 -0.18 -2.60
N THR A 134 -9.42 -1.03 -3.26
CA THR A 134 -9.02 -1.68 -4.51
C THR A 134 -8.91 -0.71 -5.70
N LYS A 135 -9.90 0.18 -5.86
CA LYS A 135 -9.87 1.23 -6.90
C LYS A 135 -8.67 2.15 -6.73
N THR A 136 -8.41 2.52 -5.48
CA THR A 136 -7.27 3.36 -5.09
C THR A 136 -5.94 2.73 -5.46
N VAL A 137 -5.75 1.43 -5.17
CA VAL A 137 -4.53 0.70 -5.52
C VAL A 137 -4.32 0.68 -7.03
N ASN A 138 -5.34 0.33 -7.81
CA ASN A 138 -5.24 0.29 -9.28
C ASN A 138 -4.87 1.66 -9.87
N PHE A 139 -5.50 2.73 -9.37
CA PHE A 139 -5.17 4.10 -9.80
C PHE A 139 -3.70 4.45 -9.50
N ILE A 140 -3.23 4.14 -8.28
CA ILE A 140 -1.83 4.37 -7.89
C ILE A 140 -0.87 3.59 -8.79
N GLU A 141 -1.14 2.31 -9.05
CA GLU A 141 -0.29 1.46 -9.89
C GLU A 141 -0.16 2.00 -11.31
N GLU A 142 -1.27 2.41 -11.93
CA GLU A 142 -1.27 2.97 -13.28
C GLU A 142 -0.50 4.29 -13.38
N VAL A 143 -0.57 5.13 -12.35
CA VAL A 143 0.20 6.37 -12.28
C VAL A 143 1.70 6.08 -12.09
N ILE A 144 2.06 5.23 -11.14
CA ILE A 144 3.46 4.87 -10.86
C ILE A 144 4.12 4.21 -12.06
N LYS A 145 3.37 3.37 -12.79
CA LYS A 145 3.85 2.73 -14.03
C LYS A 145 4.21 3.75 -15.11
N LYS A 146 3.52 4.89 -15.16
CA LYS A 146 3.80 5.99 -16.10
C LYS A 146 4.95 6.88 -15.63
N ASP A 147 5.05 7.14 -14.32
CA ASP A 147 6.08 7.99 -13.76
C ASP A 147 6.51 7.55 -12.33
N ASP A 148 7.61 6.80 -12.24
CA ASP A 148 8.16 6.31 -10.96
C ASP A 148 8.75 7.44 -10.08
N ARG A 149 8.94 8.67 -10.62
CA ARG A 149 9.34 9.83 -9.80
C ARG A 149 8.31 10.09 -8.71
N ILE A 150 7.03 9.86 -9.00
CA ILE A 150 5.92 9.99 -8.05
C ILE A 150 6.12 9.03 -6.88
N ARG A 151 6.37 7.75 -7.14
CA ARG A 151 6.57 6.74 -6.09
C ARG A 151 7.72 7.13 -5.16
N LYS A 152 8.86 7.50 -5.74
CA LYS A 152 10.07 7.88 -5.00
C LYS A 152 9.87 9.13 -4.17
N LEU A 153 9.21 10.16 -4.72
CA LEU A 153 8.92 11.38 -3.98
C LEU A 153 7.88 11.11 -2.87
N VAL A 154 6.88 10.25 -3.07
CA VAL A 154 5.95 9.83 -2.01
C VAL A 154 6.69 9.17 -0.85
N LEU A 155 7.59 8.23 -1.11
CA LEU A 155 8.38 7.58 -0.05
C LEU A 155 9.25 8.58 0.73
N LEU A 156 9.85 9.54 0.01
CA LEU A 156 10.66 10.61 0.60
C LEU A 156 9.83 11.52 1.51
N ILE A 157 8.69 12.03 1.04
CA ILE A 157 7.79 12.88 1.83
C ILE A 157 7.20 12.11 3.01
N LYS A 158 6.79 10.85 2.80
CA LYS A 158 6.30 9.96 3.87
C LYS A 158 7.36 9.76 4.95
N SER A 159 8.65 9.65 4.58
CA SER A 159 9.74 9.55 5.55
C SER A 159 9.90 10.81 6.39
N ILE A 160 9.82 12.00 5.77
CA ILE A 160 9.83 13.29 6.50
C ILE A 160 8.65 13.36 7.48
N LEU A 161 7.43 13.07 7.03
CA LEU A 161 6.24 13.08 7.88
C LEU A 161 6.32 12.07 9.04
N CYS A 162 6.96 10.91 8.81
CA CYS A 162 7.18 9.89 9.83
C CYS A 162 8.05 10.41 10.98
N CYS A 163 9.06 11.24 10.69
CA CYS A 163 9.96 11.82 11.70
C CYS A 163 9.23 12.68 12.76
N TYR A 164 8.03 13.20 12.42
CA TYR A 164 7.26 14.12 13.25
C TYR A 164 5.86 13.59 13.60
N ASP A 165 5.60 12.31 13.38
CA ASP A 165 4.30 11.66 13.59
C ASP A 165 3.12 12.31 12.82
N PHE A 166 3.41 12.86 11.63
CA PHE A 166 2.40 13.44 10.73
C PHE A 166 1.95 12.50 9.61
N HIS A 167 2.32 11.22 9.67
CA HIS A 167 1.99 10.20 8.67
C HIS A 167 0.70 9.42 8.98
N GLN A 168 0.02 9.74 10.10
CA GLN A 168 -1.15 9.02 10.58
C GLN A 168 -2.40 9.92 10.56
N PRO A 169 -3.41 9.62 9.71
CA PRO A 169 -4.68 10.33 9.70
C PRO A 169 -5.40 10.35 11.06
N ALA A 170 -5.30 9.26 11.82
CA ALA A 170 -5.90 9.15 13.16
C ALA A 170 -5.41 10.24 14.14
N ASN A 171 -4.19 10.75 13.94
CA ASN A 171 -3.58 11.79 14.77
C ASN A 171 -3.62 13.17 14.10
N GLY A 172 -4.43 13.36 13.05
CA GLY A 172 -4.52 14.61 12.32
C GLY A 172 -3.48 14.81 11.23
N GLY A 173 -2.69 13.77 10.92
CA GLY A 173 -1.66 13.75 9.89
C GLY A 173 -2.19 13.43 8.48
N LEU A 174 -1.28 13.26 7.52
CA LEU A 174 -1.59 12.86 6.15
C LEU A 174 -1.45 11.35 5.97
N GLY A 175 -2.44 10.74 5.32
CA GLY A 175 -2.37 9.35 4.90
C GLY A 175 -1.50 9.17 3.65
N THR A 176 -1.07 7.93 3.38
CA THR A 176 -0.25 7.61 2.19
C THR A 176 -0.93 8.05 0.89
N TYR A 177 -2.26 7.89 0.80
CA TYR A 177 -3.01 8.30 -0.40
C TYR A 177 -3.11 9.82 -0.56
N SER A 178 -3.34 10.57 0.54
CA SER A 178 -3.32 12.04 0.51
C SER A 178 -1.96 12.56 0.04
N VAL A 179 -0.85 12.00 0.55
CA VAL A 179 0.51 12.34 0.10
C VAL A 179 0.71 11.99 -1.37
N PHE A 180 0.21 10.83 -1.81
CA PHE A 180 0.28 10.42 -3.22
C PHE A 180 -0.42 11.43 -4.14
N VAL A 181 -1.65 11.85 -3.83
CA VAL A 181 -2.38 12.84 -4.63
C VAL A 181 -1.67 14.19 -4.62
N MET A 182 -1.11 14.62 -3.49
CA MET A 182 -0.29 15.84 -3.43
C MET A 182 0.94 15.75 -4.33
N VAL A 183 1.67 14.64 -4.30
CA VAL A 183 2.85 14.45 -5.17
C VAL A 183 2.44 14.42 -6.65
N TYR A 184 1.35 13.71 -6.98
CA TYR A 184 0.79 13.69 -8.33
C TYR A 184 0.46 15.10 -8.81
N CYS A 185 -0.31 15.86 -8.03
CA CYS A 185 -0.71 17.21 -8.39
C CYS A 185 0.52 18.13 -8.53
N TYR A 186 1.51 17.98 -7.65
CA TYR A 186 2.74 18.74 -7.74
C TYR A 186 3.52 18.46 -9.03
N ILE A 187 3.69 17.20 -9.42
CA ILE A 187 4.46 16.84 -10.63
C ILE A 187 3.66 17.13 -11.90
N ASN A 188 2.42 16.64 -11.98
CA ASN A 188 1.65 16.63 -13.22
C ASN A 188 0.99 17.99 -13.48
N ASN A 189 0.35 18.59 -12.47
CA ASN A 189 -0.41 19.82 -12.69
C ASN A 189 0.50 21.05 -12.81
N ASN A 190 1.71 21.00 -12.23
CA ASN A 190 2.74 22.03 -12.43
C ASN A 190 3.75 21.67 -13.54
N ILE A 191 3.54 20.58 -14.29
CA ILE A 191 4.34 20.17 -15.46
C ILE A 191 5.85 20.08 -15.12
N ILE A 192 6.18 19.39 -14.04
CA ILE A 192 7.57 19.26 -13.57
C ILE A 192 8.30 18.17 -14.35
N THR A 193 9.33 18.57 -15.10
CA THR A 193 10.10 17.68 -16.01
C THR A 193 11.46 17.26 -15.46
N THR A 194 11.94 17.87 -14.37
CA THR A 194 13.24 17.52 -13.78
C THR A 194 13.27 16.07 -13.28
N HIS A 195 14.43 15.44 -13.40
CA HIS A 195 14.73 14.12 -12.84
C HIS A 195 15.71 14.23 -11.66
N ASP A 196 16.05 15.46 -11.26
CA ASP A 196 16.82 15.74 -10.07
C ASP A 196 15.91 15.64 -8.83
N TYR A 197 16.13 14.62 -8.00
CA TYR A 197 15.30 14.41 -6.82
C TYR A 197 15.55 15.45 -5.72
N GLY A 198 16.71 16.11 -5.72
CA GLY A 198 16.98 17.25 -4.84
C GLY A 198 16.15 18.47 -5.22
N GLU A 199 16.01 18.75 -6.52
CA GLU A 199 15.10 19.78 -7.04
C GLU A 199 13.63 19.43 -6.79
N LEU A 200 13.22 18.19 -7.08
CA LEU A 200 11.85 17.72 -6.81
C LEU A 200 11.47 17.87 -5.34
N LEU A 201 12.35 17.45 -4.43
CA LEU A 201 12.13 17.59 -2.99
C LEU A 201 11.98 19.06 -2.59
N LYS A 202 12.96 19.91 -2.95
CA LYS A 202 12.91 21.35 -2.62
C LYS A 202 11.66 22.02 -3.18
N GLY A 203 11.32 21.70 -4.43
CA GLY A 203 10.16 22.28 -5.10
C GLY A 203 8.85 21.84 -4.48
N PHE A 204 8.69 20.56 -4.11
CA PHE A 204 7.51 20.08 -3.38
C PHE A 204 7.36 20.78 -2.03
N LEU A 205 8.46 20.86 -1.26
CA LEU A 205 8.46 21.49 0.06
C LEU A 205 8.13 22.99 -0.03
N LYS A 206 8.67 23.70 -1.03
CA LYS A 206 8.35 25.11 -1.30
C LYS A 206 6.88 25.27 -1.67
N TYR A 207 6.41 24.46 -2.63
CA TYR A 207 5.06 24.58 -3.15
C TYR A 207 4.03 24.40 -2.04
N TYR A 208 4.08 23.31 -1.28
CA TYR A 208 3.10 23.06 -0.23
C TYR A 208 3.36 23.83 1.08
N GLY A 209 4.61 24.21 1.36
CA GLY A 209 4.96 24.99 2.55
C GLY A 209 4.69 26.49 2.41
N ILE A 210 4.74 27.03 1.19
CA ILE A 210 4.76 28.47 0.92
C ILE A 210 3.71 28.87 -0.12
N ASP A 211 3.76 28.29 -1.32
CA ASP A 211 3.03 28.82 -2.49
C ASP A 211 1.54 28.42 -2.50
N PHE A 212 1.21 27.21 -2.06
CA PHE A 212 -0.14 26.65 -2.13
C PHE A 212 -1.07 27.29 -1.09
N ARG A 213 -2.16 27.87 -1.58
CA ARG A 213 -3.17 28.59 -0.80
C ARG A 213 -4.29 27.67 -0.35
N SER A 214 -3.96 26.73 0.53
CA SER A 214 -4.91 25.73 1.04
C SER A 214 -6.10 26.33 1.83
N ASP A 215 -6.02 27.61 2.20
CA ASP A 215 -7.12 28.41 2.76
C ASP A 215 -8.27 28.62 1.76
N ILE A 216 -7.97 28.68 0.45
CA ILE A 216 -8.96 28.91 -0.62
C ILE A 216 -9.01 27.75 -1.62
N GLU A 217 -7.85 27.18 -1.96
CA GLU A 217 -7.70 26.17 -3.01
C GLU A 217 -7.75 24.75 -2.45
N GLY A 218 -8.41 23.84 -3.18
CA GLY A 218 -8.29 22.39 -3.03
C GLY A 218 -7.52 21.77 -4.19
N LEU A 219 -7.04 20.53 -4.02
CA LEU A 219 -6.32 19.77 -5.05
C LEU A 219 -7.24 18.82 -5.80
N SER A 220 -7.15 18.81 -7.13
CA SER A 220 -7.82 17.82 -8.00
C SER A 220 -6.80 17.22 -8.97
N VAL A 221 -6.87 15.90 -9.12
CA VAL A 221 -6.11 15.16 -10.13
C VAL A 221 -6.52 15.57 -11.55
N PHE A 222 -7.79 15.91 -11.76
CA PHE A 222 -8.36 16.21 -13.07
C PHE A 222 -8.28 17.69 -13.43
N GLU A 223 -8.51 18.58 -12.46
CA GLU A 223 -8.63 20.03 -12.69
C GLU A 223 -7.38 20.81 -12.27
N GLY A 224 -6.41 20.17 -11.62
CA GLY A 224 -5.29 20.89 -11.04
C GLY A 224 -5.61 21.34 -9.62
N LYS A 225 -6.43 22.40 -9.56
CA LYS A 225 -6.92 23.02 -8.34
C LYS A 225 -8.36 23.47 -8.54
N PHE A 226 -9.11 23.54 -7.46
CA PHE A 226 -10.47 24.11 -7.44
C PHE A 226 -10.62 25.07 -6.27
N ASN A 227 -11.61 25.96 -6.33
CA ASN A 227 -11.96 26.80 -5.19
C ASN A 227 -12.82 26.02 -4.19
N ARG A 228 -12.41 25.98 -2.92
CA ARG A 228 -13.10 25.20 -1.86
C ARG A 228 -14.55 25.64 -1.66
N SER A 229 -14.88 26.91 -1.85
CA SER A 229 -16.26 27.40 -1.69
C SER A 229 -17.19 26.86 -2.78
N GLU A 230 -16.69 26.62 -3.99
CA GLU A 230 -17.48 26.05 -5.09
C GLU A 230 -17.97 24.63 -4.79
N ARG A 231 -17.29 23.93 -3.87
CA ARG A 231 -17.61 22.56 -3.46
C ARG A 231 -18.15 22.45 -2.03
N ASN A 232 -18.41 23.58 -1.36
CA ASN A 232 -18.81 23.65 0.05
C ASN A 232 -17.81 22.96 1.02
N TRP A 233 -16.53 22.97 0.68
CA TRP A 233 -15.46 22.34 1.48
C TRP A 233 -14.67 23.35 2.34
N ASP A 234 -15.08 24.60 2.32
CA ASP A 234 -14.56 25.71 3.12
C ASP A 234 -15.06 25.69 4.58
N SER A 235 -16.19 25.03 4.85
CA SER A 235 -16.76 24.85 6.19
C SER A 235 -16.01 23.84 7.09
N LYS A 236 -15.13 23.01 6.51
CA LYS A 236 -14.41 21.95 7.22
C LYS A 236 -13.27 22.53 8.06
N ILE A 237 -13.06 21.98 9.27
CA ILE A 237 -11.96 22.35 10.19
C ILE A 237 -10.58 22.17 9.55
N SER A 238 -10.45 21.26 8.57
CA SER A 238 -9.21 21.07 7.81
C SER A 238 -8.96 22.25 6.85
N ASN A 239 -7.77 22.82 6.93
CA ASN A 239 -7.29 23.83 5.97
C ASN A 239 -6.63 23.20 4.74
N LEU A 240 -6.83 21.90 4.50
CA LEU A 240 -6.42 21.19 3.29
C LEU A 240 -7.63 20.43 2.76
N SER A 241 -7.80 20.49 1.44
CA SER A 241 -8.83 19.76 0.72
C SER A 241 -8.22 19.07 -0.49
N ILE A 242 -8.48 17.77 -0.62
CA ILE A 242 -7.97 16.94 -1.71
C ILE A 242 -9.12 16.08 -2.21
N GLU A 243 -9.53 16.31 -3.46
CA GLU A 243 -10.53 15.48 -4.14
C GLU A 243 -10.01 14.05 -4.32
N ASP A 244 -10.84 13.07 -3.96
CA ASP A 244 -10.56 11.67 -4.29
C ASP A 244 -10.85 11.41 -5.77
N PRO A 245 -9.84 11.08 -6.61
CA PRO A 245 -10.08 10.74 -8.02
C PRO A 245 -10.92 9.47 -8.21
N CYS A 246 -11.09 8.66 -7.17
CA CYS A 246 -11.95 7.46 -7.19
C CYS A 246 -13.37 7.72 -6.64
N ASP A 247 -13.62 8.88 -6.02
CA ASP A 247 -14.91 9.35 -5.48
C ASP A 247 -14.91 10.89 -5.35
N LEU A 248 -15.37 11.59 -6.38
CA LEU A 248 -15.29 13.07 -6.44
C LEU A 248 -16.07 13.78 -5.31
N SER A 249 -16.96 13.07 -4.60
CA SER A 249 -17.67 13.61 -3.44
C SER A 249 -16.83 13.60 -2.16
N ASN A 250 -15.74 12.83 -2.14
CA ASN A 250 -14.91 12.57 -0.98
C ASN A 250 -13.68 13.50 -0.92
N ASP A 251 -13.38 14.00 0.28
CA ASP A 251 -12.16 14.74 0.60
C ASP A 251 -11.22 13.84 1.41
N VAL A 252 -10.18 13.31 0.76
CA VAL A 252 -9.23 12.36 1.38
C VAL A 252 -8.36 12.99 2.46
N SER A 253 -8.49 14.30 2.70
CA SER A 253 -7.74 15.06 3.69
C SER A 253 -8.61 15.61 4.83
N VAL A 254 -9.89 15.23 4.92
CA VAL A 254 -10.81 15.73 5.95
C VAL A 254 -10.30 15.52 7.38
N THR A 255 -9.56 14.43 7.63
CA THR A 255 -8.97 14.11 8.93
C THR A 255 -7.64 14.81 9.19
N SER A 256 -7.09 15.55 8.23
CA SER A 256 -5.77 16.19 8.33
C SER A 256 -5.80 17.53 9.09
N PHE A 257 -6.46 17.58 10.25
CA PHE A 257 -6.67 18.81 11.03
C PHE A 257 -5.37 19.46 11.54
N ARG A 258 -4.22 18.75 11.51
CA ARG A 258 -2.88 19.32 11.83
C ARG A 258 -2.15 19.85 10.61
N TRP A 259 -2.84 20.04 9.47
CA TRP A 259 -2.25 20.52 8.23
C TRP A 259 -1.37 21.78 8.40
N GLN A 260 -1.75 22.74 9.25
CA GLN A 260 -0.94 23.95 9.47
C GLN A 260 0.47 23.63 10.02
N TYR A 261 0.58 22.61 10.89
CA TYR A 261 1.88 22.14 11.38
C TYR A 261 2.68 21.44 10.28
N ILE A 262 2.01 20.69 9.41
CA ILE A 262 2.63 20.03 8.25
C ILE A 262 3.13 21.07 7.23
N LYS A 263 2.33 22.09 6.94
CA LYS A 263 2.70 23.24 6.11
C LYS A 263 3.93 23.94 6.67
N TYR A 264 3.95 24.20 7.99
CA TYR A 264 5.11 24.77 8.67
C TYR A 264 6.35 23.87 8.56
N LEU A 265 6.21 22.55 8.78
CA LEU A 265 7.29 21.59 8.61
C LEU A 265 7.86 21.61 7.18
N PHE A 266 7.02 21.65 6.16
CA PHE A 266 7.46 21.75 4.77
C PHE A 266 8.22 23.05 4.49
N LYS A 267 7.70 24.18 4.98
CA LYS A 267 8.38 25.49 4.88
C LYS A 267 9.75 25.46 5.55
N MET A 268 9.86 24.94 6.77
CA MET A 268 11.13 24.87 7.49
C MET A 268 12.12 23.91 6.80
N SER A 269 11.62 22.78 6.30
CA SER A 269 12.45 21.82 5.56
C SER A 269 12.99 22.42 4.26
N TYR A 270 12.16 23.17 3.53
CA TYR A 270 12.60 23.91 2.35
C TYR A 270 13.69 24.92 2.71
N ASN A 271 13.48 25.74 3.75
CA ASN A 271 14.47 26.73 4.19
C ASN A 271 15.81 26.08 4.57
N ALA A 272 15.77 24.96 5.29
CA ALA A 272 16.96 24.23 5.69
C ALA A 272 17.78 23.73 4.49
N LEU A 273 17.12 23.30 3.41
CA LEU A 273 17.80 22.86 2.19
C LEU A 273 18.21 24.03 1.28
N HIS A 274 17.37 25.05 1.15
CA HIS A 274 17.54 26.13 0.18
C HIS A 274 18.63 27.13 0.58
N TYR A 275 18.67 27.53 1.85
CA TYR A 275 19.63 28.51 2.35
C TYR A 275 20.97 27.89 2.76
N THR A 276 21.09 26.57 2.68
CA THR A 276 22.40 25.93 2.80
C THR A 276 23.11 26.01 1.45
N HIS A 277 23.94 27.04 1.26
CA HIS A 277 24.66 27.31 0.01
C HIS A 277 25.79 26.29 -0.32
N LEU A 278 25.68 25.05 0.16
CA LEU A 278 26.63 23.97 -0.11
C LEU A 278 26.25 23.27 -1.42
N LYS A 279 27.02 23.52 -2.48
CA LYS A 279 26.86 22.79 -3.76
C LYS A 279 27.37 21.36 -3.66
N LYS A 280 28.46 21.16 -2.93
CA LYS A 280 29.08 19.89 -2.60
C LYS A 280 29.45 19.88 -1.11
N TYR A 281 29.39 18.71 -0.50
CA TYR A 281 29.67 18.52 0.92
C TYR A 281 30.06 17.07 1.18
N ASP A 282 30.75 16.82 2.30
CA ASP A 282 31.05 15.47 2.76
C ASP A 282 29.86 14.83 3.52
N PRO A 283 29.88 13.50 3.75
CA PRO A 283 28.83 12.80 4.47
C PRO A 283 28.55 13.26 5.91
N GLU A 284 29.51 13.88 6.59
CA GLU A 284 29.31 14.41 7.95
C GLU A 284 28.42 15.67 7.94
N HIS A 285 28.43 16.40 6.83
CA HIS A 285 27.66 17.63 6.59
C HIS A 285 26.35 17.43 5.82
N SER A 286 25.89 16.17 5.73
CA SER A 286 24.59 15.75 5.15
C SER A 286 23.48 16.81 5.31
N LEU A 287 22.87 17.18 4.17
CA LEU A 287 21.78 18.13 4.14
C LEU A 287 20.46 17.46 4.53
N LEU A 288 20.23 16.22 4.09
CA LEU A 288 19.00 15.51 4.44
C LEU A 288 18.88 15.20 5.93
N LYS A 289 20.00 14.97 6.63
CA LYS A 289 19.98 14.77 8.09
C LYS A 289 19.39 15.96 8.85
N ARG A 290 19.39 17.16 8.26
CA ARG A 290 18.79 18.37 8.87
C ARG A 290 17.27 18.32 8.90
N ILE A 291 16.65 17.54 8.01
CA ILE A 291 15.19 17.47 7.85
C ILE A 291 14.62 16.05 8.06
N ILE A 292 15.47 15.03 8.07
CA ILE A 292 15.11 13.62 8.23
C ILE A 292 15.84 13.02 9.43
N CYS A 293 15.06 12.50 10.36
CA CYS A 293 15.51 11.70 11.49
C CYS A 293 14.66 10.43 11.57
N LEU A 294 15.12 9.36 10.91
CA LEU A 294 14.40 8.08 10.93
C LEU A 294 14.42 7.48 12.34
N PRO A 295 13.28 6.95 12.83
CA PRO A 295 13.21 6.36 14.16
C PRO A 295 14.00 5.05 14.24
N ASP A 296 14.55 4.73 15.40
CA ASP A 296 15.41 3.54 15.60
C ASP A 296 14.74 2.23 15.17
N VAL A 297 13.43 2.12 15.41
CA VAL A 297 12.59 0.98 15.00
C VAL A 297 12.69 0.67 13.50
N PHE A 298 13.00 1.66 12.65
CA PHE A 298 13.24 1.46 11.23
C PHE A 298 14.42 0.51 10.98
N PHE A 299 15.52 0.72 11.70
CA PHE A 299 16.74 -0.08 11.57
C PHE A 299 16.60 -1.43 12.27
N GLU A 300 15.97 -1.44 13.44
CA GLU A 300 15.74 -2.66 14.22
C GLU A 300 14.89 -3.67 13.45
N ARG A 301 13.80 -3.23 12.80
CA ARG A 301 12.93 -4.09 11.99
C ARG A 301 13.69 -4.74 10.83
N ARG A 302 14.49 -3.96 10.10
CA ARG A 302 15.29 -4.51 8.98
C ARG A 302 16.27 -5.57 9.43
N LYS A 303 16.99 -5.32 10.52
CA LYS A 303 17.92 -6.28 11.09
C LYS A 303 17.21 -7.56 11.54
N LEU A 304 16.06 -7.43 12.19
CA LEU A 304 15.22 -8.57 12.59
C LEU A 304 14.80 -9.41 11.37
N TRP A 305 14.31 -8.76 10.32
CA TRP A 305 13.82 -9.45 9.13
C TRP A 305 14.92 -10.16 8.33
N GLU A 306 16.10 -9.56 8.26
CA GLU A 306 17.29 -10.23 7.70
C GLU A 306 17.63 -11.51 8.48
N GLN A 307 17.58 -11.45 9.81
CA GLN A 307 17.83 -12.62 10.67
C GLN A 307 16.78 -13.71 10.45
N LEU A 308 15.49 -13.36 10.42
CA LEU A 308 14.40 -14.31 10.20
C LEU A 308 14.53 -15.05 8.86
N ILE A 309 14.88 -14.32 7.79
CA ILE A 309 15.06 -14.92 6.46
C ILE A 309 16.28 -15.81 6.41
N ASN A 310 17.38 -15.40 7.05
CA ASN A 310 18.60 -16.22 7.10
C ASN A 310 18.37 -17.51 7.92
N GLN A 311 17.66 -17.44 9.04
CA GLN A 311 17.26 -18.62 9.81
C GLN A 311 16.40 -19.59 8.98
N ASN A 312 15.42 -19.07 8.24
CA ASN A 312 14.59 -19.91 7.36
C ASN A 312 15.41 -20.54 6.22
N LYS A 313 16.40 -19.83 5.67
CA LYS A 313 17.33 -20.41 4.69
C LYS A 313 18.19 -21.52 5.30
N SER A 314 18.71 -21.33 6.51
CA SER A 314 19.48 -22.37 7.22
C SER A 314 18.63 -23.60 7.52
N ILE A 315 17.35 -23.44 7.88
CA ILE A 315 16.41 -24.56 8.09
C ILE A 315 16.16 -25.30 6.76
N VAL A 316 15.91 -24.58 5.66
CA VAL A 316 15.72 -25.19 4.34
C VAL A 316 16.98 -25.92 3.88
N ILE A 317 18.17 -25.36 4.07
CA ILE A 317 19.45 -26.01 3.75
C ILE A 317 19.64 -27.29 4.59
N HIS A 318 19.24 -27.29 5.87
CA HIS A 318 19.28 -28.50 6.69
C HIS A 318 18.28 -29.57 6.21
N ILE A 319 17.06 -29.19 5.82
CA ILE A 319 16.05 -30.11 5.28
C ILE A 319 16.47 -30.68 3.91
N ASP A 320 17.14 -29.88 3.07
CA ASP A 320 17.68 -30.32 1.77
C ASP A 320 18.96 -31.17 1.89
N MET A 321 19.70 -31.10 3.01
CA MET A 321 20.89 -31.95 3.24
C MET A 321 20.54 -33.32 3.81
N ASP A 322 19.51 -33.41 4.65
CA ASP A 322 19.06 -34.69 5.23
C ASP A 322 18.31 -35.57 4.21
N SER A 323 17.63 -34.95 3.24
CA SER A 323 16.93 -35.66 2.15
C SER A 323 17.88 -36.18 1.04
N VAL A 324 19.10 -35.62 0.94
CA VAL A 324 20.14 -36.10 0.01
C VAL A 324 20.96 -37.25 0.60
N GLN A 325 21.00 -37.43 1.93
CA GLN A 325 21.64 -38.60 2.53
C GLN A 325 20.76 -39.86 2.50
N GLN A 326 19.44 -39.72 2.68
CA GLN A 326 18.53 -40.88 2.59
C GLN A 326 18.32 -41.41 1.16
N THR A 327 18.54 -40.59 0.14
CA THR A 327 18.43 -41.02 -1.26
C THR A 327 19.68 -41.73 -1.77
N ASN A 328 20.85 -41.51 -1.14
CA ASN A 328 22.10 -42.19 -1.52
C ASN A 328 22.29 -43.57 -0.87
N GLU A 329 21.66 -43.85 0.27
CA GLU A 329 21.70 -45.20 0.89
C GLU A 329 20.78 -46.21 0.19
N LEU A 330 19.74 -45.74 -0.51
CA LEU A 330 18.84 -46.59 -1.31
C LEU A 330 19.40 -46.98 -2.68
N ILE A 331 20.42 -46.27 -3.19
CA ILE A 331 21.05 -46.54 -4.49
C ILE A 331 22.23 -47.51 -4.37
N GLN A 332 22.87 -47.63 -3.20
CA GLN A 332 23.99 -48.56 -3.00
C GLN A 332 23.59 -50.02 -2.77
N HIS A 333 22.31 -50.32 -2.54
CA HIS A 333 21.83 -51.68 -2.30
C HIS A 333 21.23 -52.41 -3.51
N THR A 334 21.18 -51.77 -4.70
CA THR A 334 20.64 -52.38 -5.93
C THR A 334 21.67 -52.72 -7.01
N GLU A 335 22.97 -52.51 -6.76
CA GLU A 335 24.05 -52.85 -7.71
C GLU A 335 24.87 -54.09 -7.30
N GLN A 336 24.22 -55.12 -6.77
CA GLN A 336 24.80 -56.47 -6.68
C GLN A 336 23.86 -57.49 -7.30
N HIS A 337 23.74 -57.47 -8.63
CA HIS A 337 23.61 -58.66 -9.48
C HIS A 337 23.50 -58.21 -10.94
N SER A 338 24.63 -58.13 -11.62
CA SER A 338 24.66 -58.12 -13.08
C SER A 338 25.93 -58.79 -13.59
N GLN A 339 25.72 -59.87 -14.35
CA GLN A 339 26.63 -60.37 -15.36
C GLN A 339 25.80 -60.74 -16.61
N PRO A 340 26.42 -60.75 -17.81
CA PRO A 340 25.91 -59.94 -18.92
C PRO A 340 25.54 -60.78 -20.15
N CYS A 341 24.75 -60.20 -21.08
CA CYS A 341 24.88 -60.56 -22.50
C CYS A 341 24.42 -59.46 -23.47
N LEU A 342 25.34 -59.14 -24.38
CA LEU A 342 25.26 -58.51 -25.71
C LEU A 342 24.07 -59.08 -26.55
N THR A 343 23.43 -58.45 -27.53
CA THR A 343 23.71 -57.36 -28.48
C THR A 343 22.39 -57.05 -29.22
N SER A 344 22.15 -55.80 -29.62
CA SER A 344 21.85 -55.38 -31.00
C SER A 344 21.05 -54.07 -31.06
N SER A 345 21.44 -53.27 -32.04
CA SER A 345 21.09 -51.89 -32.32
C SER A 345 19.71 -51.77 -32.97
N ILE A 346 18.81 -50.90 -32.47
CA ILE A 346 17.70 -50.34 -33.26
C ILE A 346 17.46 -48.87 -32.88
N GLN A 347 17.27 -48.05 -33.92
CA GLN A 347 17.11 -46.60 -33.93
C GLN A 347 15.80 -46.12 -33.27
N LYS A 348 15.86 -44.87 -32.74
CA LYS A 348 14.75 -44.07 -32.19
C LYS A 348 13.59 -43.86 -33.18
N PRO A 349 12.32 -43.88 -32.72
CA PRO A 349 11.24 -43.14 -33.33
C PRO A 349 10.95 -41.81 -32.62
N LYS A 350 10.57 -40.82 -33.43
CA LYS A 350 9.88 -39.58 -33.06
C LYS A 350 8.40 -39.91 -32.80
N GLU A 351 7.78 -39.25 -31.83
CA GLU A 351 6.31 -39.19 -31.74
C GLU A 351 5.84 -37.74 -31.88
N GLU A 352 4.98 -37.55 -32.88
CA GLU A 352 4.27 -36.32 -33.23
C GLU A 352 2.93 -36.27 -32.47
N THR A 353 2.64 -35.13 -31.88
CA THR A 353 1.39 -34.84 -31.17
C THR A 353 0.29 -34.48 -32.16
N GLN A 354 -0.82 -35.24 -32.15
CA GLN A 354 -2.02 -34.95 -32.95
C GLN A 354 -2.78 -33.72 -32.44
N ILE A 355 -3.12 -32.84 -33.37
CA ILE A 355 -4.01 -31.69 -33.20
C ILE A 355 -5.46 -32.16 -33.42
N VAL A 356 -6.33 -31.96 -32.43
CA VAL A 356 -7.78 -32.10 -32.58
C VAL A 356 -8.39 -30.70 -32.57
N THR A 357 -8.94 -30.29 -33.71
CA THR A 357 -9.72 -29.06 -33.89
C THR A 357 -11.19 -29.37 -33.62
N ILE A 358 -11.79 -28.76 -32.59
CA ILE A 358 -13.25 -28.71 -32.43
C ILE A 358 -13.69 -27.26 -32.54
N ASN A 359 -14.65 -27.04 -33.43
CA ASN A 359 -15.18 -25.77 -33.89
C ASN A 359 -16.60 -25.65 -33.31
N THR A 360 -16.86 -24.74 -32.36
CA THR A 360 -18.22 -24.47 -31.85
C THR A 360 -18.47 -22.97 -31.74
N LYS A 361 -18.87 -22.37 -32.86
CA LYS A 361 -19.44 -21.01 -32.95
C LYS A 361 -20.96 -20.96 -32.68
N GLU A 362 -21.57 -22.06 -32.23
CA GLU A 362 -23.03 -22.13 -32.05
C GLU A 362 -23.51 -22.05 -30.58
N GLU A 363 -22.63 -22.11 -29.59
CA GLU A 363 -23.04 -22.02 -28.17
C GLU A 363 -22.99 -20.60 -27.57
N ILE A 364 -22.42 -19.62 -28.30
CA ILE A 364 -22.31 -18.23 -27.81
C ILE A 364 -23.61 -17.42 -28.06
N ASN A 365 -24.46 -17.83 -29.00
CA ASN A 365 -25.69 -17.10 -29.32
C ASN A 365 -26.90 -17.47 -28.44
N GLN A 366 -26.87 -18.58 -27.70
CA GLN A 366 -27.94 -18.95 -26.76
C GLN A 366 -27.80 -18.27 -25.38
N CYS A 367 -26.59 -17.87 -24.97
CA CYS A 367 -26.37 -17.18 -23.68
C CYS A 367 -26.76 -15.69 -23.69
N ASN A 368 -26.84 -15.04 -24.86
CA ASN A 368 -27.16 -13.61 -24.93
C ASN A 368 -28.67 -13.32 -24.87
N ASN A 369 -29.52 -14.23 -25.36
CA ASN A 369 -30.99 -14.04 -25.29
C ASN A 369 -31.58 -14.20 -23.89
N ILE A 370 -30.91 -14.91 -22.98
CA ILE A 370 -31.38 -15.11 -21.59
C ILE A 370 -31.07 -13.87 -20.71
N LYS A 371 -30.03 -13.09 -21.04
CA LYS A 371 -29.66 -11.88 -20.28
C LYS A 371 -30.57 -10.68 -20.55
N ASP A 372 -31.20 -10.60 -21.72
CA ASP A 372 -32.09 -9.49 -22.07
C ASP A 372 -33.53 -9.70 -21.58
N GLN A 373 -33.98 -10.95 -21.39
CA GLN A 373 -35.27 -11.24 -20.75
C GLN A 373 -35.28 -10.91 -19.24
N CYS A 374 -34.19 -11.20 -18.51
CA CYS A 374 -34.12 -10.90 -17.07
C CYS A 374 -33.96 -9.40 -16.73
N LYS A 375 -33.59 -8.54 -17.69
CA LYS A 375 -33.50 -7.08 -17.48
C LYS A 375 -34.85 -6.38 -17.58
N ASN A 376 -35.77 -6.89 -18.39
CA ASN A 376 -37.07 -6.24 -18.60
C ASN A 376 -38.09 -6.54 -17.49
N GLU A 377 -37.96 -7.65 -16.76
CA GLU A 377 -38.83 -7.94 -15.62
C GLU A 377 -38.51 -7.09 -14.37
N LYS A 378 -37.22 -6.74 -14.15
CA LYS A 378 -36.81 -5.91 -12.99
C LYS A 378 -37.14 -4.41 -13.12
N ILE A 379 -37.39 -3.91 -14.32
CA ILE A 379 -37.75 -2.48 -14.54
C ILE A 379 -39.25 -2.23 -14.26
N ASN A 380 -40.09 -3.25 -14.34
CA ASN A 380 -41.54 -3.13 -14.09
C ASN A 380 -41.96 -3.28 -12.62
N GLU A 381 -41.09 -3.81 -11.73
CA GLU A 381 -41.37 -3.87 -10.29
C GLU A 381 -40.90 -2.61 -9.54
N GLN A 382 -39.81 -1.98 -9.97
CA GLN A 382 -39.30 -0.76 -9.33
C GLN A 382 -40.23 0.45 -9.56
N SER A 383 -40.87 0.51 -10.73
CA SER A 383 -41.81 1.60 -11.09
C SER A 383 -43.16 1.50 -10.36
N LYS A 384 -43.50 0.36 -9.74
CA LYS A 384 -44.71 0.21 -8.92
C LYS A 384 -44.50 0.47 -7.42
N MET A 385 -43.26 0.47 -6.92
CA MET A 385 -42.97 0.84 -5.52
C MET A 385 -42.84 2.35 -5.32
N ASP A 386 -42.41 3.10 -6.33
CA ASP A 386 -42.17 4.54 -6.20
C ASP A 386 -43.46 5.40 -6.27
N GLU A 387 -44.59 4.85 -6.75
CA GLU A 387 -45.90 5.54 -6.71
C GLU A 387 -46.65 5.40 -5.37
N VAL A 388 -46.30 4.40 -4.53
CA VAL A 388 -46.98 4.18 -3.24
C VAL A 388 -46.36 5.00 -2.11
N VAL A 389 -45.07 5.35 -2.20
CA VAL A 389 -44.37 6.12 -1.15
C VAL A 389 -44.65 7.63 -1.24
N PHE A 390 -45.12 8.13 -2.39
CA PHE A 390 -45.35 9.56 -2.60
C PHE A 390 -46.69 10.09 -2.06
N TYR A 391 -47.61 9.22 -1.62
CA TYR A 391 -48.91 9.63 -1.08
C TYR A 391 -49.00 9.65 0.46
N ASP A 392 -48.03 9.04 1.18
CA ASP A 392 -48.03 9.01 2.65
C ASP A 392 -47.25 10.16 3.30
N GLU A 393 -46.33 10.82 2.58
CA GLU A 393 -45.56 11.96 3.14
C GLU A 393 -46.30 13.31 3.09
N ILE A 394 -47.45 13.40 2.39
CA ILE A 394 -48.25 14.64 2.30
C ILE A 394 -49.29 14.72 3.44
N LYS A 395 -49.56 13.64 4.18
CA LYS A 395 -50.55 13.63 5.28
C LYS A 395 -50.01 13.91 6.69
N GLN A 396 -48.70 14.13 6.87
CA GLN A 396 -48.11 14.36 8.20
C GLN A 396 -47.57 15.79 8.43
N LYS A 397 -48.00 16.78 7.64
CA LYS A 397 -47.62 18.20 7.82
C LYS A 397 -48.78 19.16 8.09
N GLU A 398 -49.92 18.67 8.58
CA GLU A 398 -51.04 19.53 9.01
C GLU A 398 -51.42 19.44 10.50
N GLU A 399 -50.67 18.74 11.36
CA GLU A 399 -50.88 18.82 12.81
C GLU A 399 -49.53 18.92 13.54
N ILE A 400 -49.22 20.15 14.00
CA ILE A 400 -48.54 20.59 15.25
C ILE A 400 -47.83 21.93 15.00
#